data_AF-A0A850QRZ5-F1
#
_entry.id   AF-A0A850QRZ5-F1
#
_cell.length_a   1.000
_cell.length_b   1.000
_cell.length_c   1.000
_cell.angle_alpha   90.00
_cell.angle_beta   90.00
_cell.angle_gamma   90.00
#
_symmetry.space_group_name_H-M   'P 1'
#
loop_
_entity.id
_entity.type
_entity.pdbx_description
1 polymer ?
#
loop_
_entity_poly.entity_id
_entity_poly.type
_entity_poly.pdbx_seq_one_letter_code
_entity_poly.pdbx_strand_id
1 'polypeptide(L)' 'MADIKQLFANNLAWSENIKEETPEFFSHLAEAQHPQYLWIGCSDSRVPAERLTGLDSGEL' A
#
# COMPACT_ATOMS: atom_id res chain seq x y z
N MET A 1 -5.49 -8.70 19.76
CA MET A 1 -4.85 -7.51 19.14
C MET A 1 -3.49 -7.96 18.65
N ALA A 2 -3.10 -7.63 17.42
CA ALA A 2 -1.73 -7.92 16.97
C ALA A 2 -0.76 -7.12 17.84
N ASP A 3 0.30 -7.77 18.32
CA ASP A 3 1.37 -7.09 19.05
C ASP A 3 2.04 -6.08 18.12
N ILE A 4 2.36 -4.89 18.63
CA ILE A 4 3.07 -3.85 17.88
C ILE A 4 4.38 -4.39 17.32
N LYS A 5 5.09 -5.23 18.09
CA LYS A 5 6.33 -5.88 17.60
C LYS A 5 6.08 -6.74 16.38
N GLN A 6 4.95 -7.47 16.35
CA GLN A 6 4.57 -8.29 15.21
C GLN A 6 4.23 -7.42 14.00
N LEU A 7 3.57 -6.28 14.18
CA LEU A 7 3.28 -5.35 13.07
C LEU A 7 4.57 -4.82 12.44
N PHE A 8 5.58 -4.46 13.25
CA PHE A 8 6.90 -4.07 12.74
C PHE A 8 7.61 -5.21 12.01
N ALA A 9 7.57 -6.43 12.56
CA ALA A 9 8.17 -7.59 11.90
C ALA A 9 7.53 -7.87 10.54
N ASN A 10 6.19 -7.77 10.46
CA ASN A 10 5.44 -7.93 9.20
C ASN A 10 5.80 -6.84 8.18
N ASN A 11 5.91 -5.59 8.62
CA ASN A 11 6.29 -4.48 7.75
C ASN A 11 7.72 -4.62 7.22
N LEU A 12 8.67 -5.05 8.05
CA LEU A 12 10.05 -5.27 7.63
C LEU A 12 10.11 -6.36 6.56
N ALA A 13 9.51 -7.52 6.82
CA ALA A 13 9.48 -8.63 5.87
C ALA A 13 8.80 -8.24 4.54
N TRP A 14 7.69 -7.50 4.60
CA TRP A 14 7.02 -6.99 3.40
C TRP A 14 7.91 -6.03 2.61
N SER A 15 8.58 -5.08 3.28
CA SER A 15 9.45 -4.10 2.65
C SER A 15 10.65 -4.74 1.96
N GLU A 16 11.24 -5.76 2.59
CA GLU A 16 12.34 -6.55 2.03
C GLU A 16 11.87 -7.32 0.78
N ASN A 17 10.76 -8.06 0.89
CA ASN A 17 10.22 -8.83 -0.24
C ASN A 17 9.87 -7.93 -1.44
N ILE A 18 9.22 -6.78 -1.21
CA ILE A 18 8.88 -5.86 -2.30
C ILE A 18 10.12 -5.29 -2.97
N LYS A 19 11.19 -4.97 -2.22
CA LYS A 19 12.45 -4.52 -2.81
C LYS A 19 13.12 -5.59 -3.67
N GLU A 20 12.97 -6.86 -3.31
CA GLU A 20 13.51 -7.99 -4.07
C GLU A 20 12.68 -8.29 -5.32
N GLU A 21 11.36 -8.37 -5.18
CA GLU A 21 10.43 -8.72 -6.27
C GLU A 21 10.18 -7.57 -7.24
N THR A 22 10.10 -6.33 -6.74
CA THR A 22 9.81 -5.11 -7.51
C THR A 22 10.69 -3.95 -7.04
N PRO A 23 11.98 -3.94 -7.43
CA PRO A 23 12.94 -2.94 -6.96
C PRO A 23 12.52 -1.48 -7.19
N GLU A 24 11.76 -1.24 -8.27
CA GLU A 24 11.29 0.09 -8.67
C GLU A 24 10.00 0.54 -7.95
N PHE A 25 9.41 -0.29 -7.10
CA PHE A 25 8.15 0.03 -6.43
C PHE A 25 8.23 1.35 -5.65
N PHE A 26 9.28 1.52 -4.84
CA PHE A 26 9.43 2.70 -4.00
C PHE A 26 9.97 3.92 -4.76
N SER A 27 10.79 3.72 -5.80
CA SER A 27 11.26 4.83 -6.65
C SER A 27 10.07 5.44 -7.39
N HIS A 28 9.22 4.61 -8.00
CA HIS A 28 8.02 5.06 -8.68
C HIS A 28 7.02 5.71 -7.71
N LEU A 29 6.77 5.10 -6.54
CA LEU A 29 5.88 5.67 -5.54
C LEU A 29 6.36 7.03 -5.02
N ALA A 30 7.67 7.28 -4.98
CA ALA A 30 8.25 8.54 -4.52
C ALA A 30 8.17 9.68 -5.55
N GLU A 31 7.81 9.39 -6.80
CA GLU A 31 7.62 10.40 -7.84
C GLU A 31 6.38 11.27 -7.54
N ALA A 32 6.27 12.42 -8.23
CA ALA A 32 5.10 13.28 -8.10
C ALA A 32 3.84 12.55 -8.62
N GLN A 33 2.88 12.33 -7.72
CA GLN A 33 1.63 11.65 -8.04
C GLN A 33 0.52 12.65 -8.41
N HIS A 34 -0.32 12.27 -9.37
CA HIS A 34 -1.51 13.01 -9.77
C HIS A 34 -2.72 12.06 -9.83
N PRO A 35 -3.24 11.60 -8.68
CA PRO A 35 -4.35 10.67 -8.62
C PRO A 35 -5.58 11.27 -9.31
N GLN A 36 -6.26 10.45 -10.13
CA GLN A 36 -7.43 10.88 -10.89
C GLN A 36 -8.73 10.76 -10.11
N TYR A 37 -8.67 10.10 -8.95
CA TYR A 37 -9.83 9.75 -8.14
C TYR A 37 -9.67 10.29 -6.73
N LEU A 38 -10.81 10.48 -6.08
CA LEU A 38 -10.91 10.69 -4.64
C LEU A 38 -11.85 9.62 -4.11
N TRP A 39 -11.35 8.72 -3.27
CA TRP A 39 -12.14 7.65 -2.69
C TRP A 39 -12.62 7.99 -1.27
N ILE A 40 -13.90 8.35 -1.12
CA ILE A 40 -14.52 8.54 0.20
C ILE A 40 -15.22 7.25 0.61
N GLY A 41 -14.51 6.43 1.40
CA GLY A 41 -14.98 5.13 1.86
C GLY A 41 -15.52 5.10 3.28
N CYS A 42 -16.23 4.03 3.63
CA CYS A 42 -16.60 3.73 5.01
C CYS A 42 -15.35 3.31 5.82
N SER A 43 -15.22 3.79 7.06
CA SER A 43 -14.09 3.47 7.95
C SER A 43 -13.95 1.97 8.26
N ASP A 44 -15.02 1.18 8.08
CA ASP A 44 -14.96 -0.27 8.24
C ASP A 44 -13.96 -0.93 7.29
N SER A 45 -13.65 -0.31 6.14
CA SER A 45 -12.63 -0.72 5.16
C SER A 45 -12.53 -2.25 4.94
N ARG A 46 -13.70 -2.91 4.86
CA ARG A 46 -13.79 -4.39 4.83
C ARG A 46 -13.07 -4.99 3.61
N VAL A 47 -12.95 -4.22 2.55
CA VAL A 47 -12.07 -4.50 1.41
C VAL A 47 -11.32 -3.19 1.08
N PRO A 48 -9.98 -3.22 1.00
CA PRO A 48 -9.20 -2.04 0.61
C PRO A 48 -9.61 -1.53 -0.78
N ALA A 49 -9.56 -0.21 -0.98
CA ALA A 49 -10.01 0.41 -2.23
C ALA A 49 -9.18 -0.05 -3.43
N GLU A 50 -7.88 -0.27 -3.24
CA GLU A 50 -6.93 -0.76 -4.23
C GLU A 50 -7.32 -2.18 -4.70
N ARG A 51 -7.82 -3.02 -3.79
CA ARG A 51 -8.27 -4.39 -4.12
C ARG A 51 -9.61 -4.41 -4.84
N LEU A 52 -10.48 -3.42 -4.61
CA LEU A 52 -11.75 -3.27 -5.31
C LEU A 52 -11.58 -2.71 -6.72
N THR A 53 -10.65 -1.77 -6.87
CA THR A 53 -10.47 -0.99 -8.11
C THR A 53 -9.39 -1.56 -9.01
N GLY A 54 -8.46 -2.35 -8.47
CA GLY A 54 -7.29 -2.85 -9.20
C GLY A 54 -6.26 -1.76 -9.51
N LEU A 55 -6.38 -0.59 -8.85
CA LEU A 55 -5.44 0.51 -8.98
C LEU A 55 -4.22 0.28 -8.08
N ASP A 56 -3.09 0.78 -8.55
CA ASP A 56 -1.81 0.72 -7.87
C ASP A 56 -1.71 1.80 -6.77
N SER A 57 -0.70 1.63 -5.92
CA SER A 57 -0.41 2.60 -4.85
C SER A 57 -0.06 3.96 -5.44
N GLY A 58 -0.82 4.99 -5.08
CA GLY A 58 -0.63 6.38 -5.56
C GLY A 58 -1.60 6.85 -6.63
N GLU A 59 -2.55 6.00 -7.05
CA GLU A 59 -3.56 6.33 -8.07
C GLU A 59 -4.93 6.81 -7.50
N LEU A 60 -5.18 6.56 -6.21
CA LEU A 60 -6.42 6.91 -5.46
C LEU A 60 -6.26 8.10 -4.52
#